data_AF-A0A1Y4CGP2-F1
#
_entry.id   AF-A0A1Y4CGP2-F1
#
_cell.length_a   1.000
_cell.length_b   1.000
_cell.length_c   1.000
_cell.angle_alpha   90.00
_cell.angle_beta   90.00
_cell.angle_gamma   90.00
#
_symmetry.space_group_name_H-M   'P 1'
#
loop_
_entity.id
_entity.type
_entity.pdbx_description
1 polymer ?
#
loop_
_entity_poly.entity_id
_entity_poly.type
_entity_poly.pdbx_seq_one_letter_code
_entity_poly.pdbx_strand_id
1 'polypeptide(L)'
;MTADTPRTIGIPYGHGSLELALREGDRVIEGEISAVAPSAPAEELVRRALESPLGTPRLSELARDAHSVVIVTSDHTRAMPSAITLPLLLEEVRRGNPDAEITILVATGLHRATTPDEQRAMFGSKIVENERIVVHDAFDESAHVDLGTLPSGACFFVDRLVTTCDLLVTEGFIEPHFFAGFSGGRKSILPGVCSERTVKENHSYRAIASDRARSAVLDGNPIHLDMVEAARRVNVAFILNVALNGSKEIIGAWAGDVERAHEEGVRFVSGLTQRPVETADIVITGNGGYPLDQNLYQSPKAASTAAEYAGEDGVIILCCRCEDGMGSENFERLMQLGSPEEIDAHLSAIPAHETIPEQWCAQIYSRILRRHRLILVSDGLDPKLVSRLNMTPARTLDEALALARDSKGADASVIVIPDGVNVVPAGPVEETRRTTGQQEPQHPLALKVADADNVATVFADGTTAGTVVCVRDRAGNESLVTALGDIPYGHKIAIADIAAGQTIVKYGESIGVASREIAVGDYVHVHNLDSMRGRGDLEQGSPARPRPEREEDDDAR
;
A
#
# COMPACT_ATOMS: atom_id res chain seq x y z
N MET A 1 31.15 6.17 38.52
CA MET A 1 30.27 7.03 37.71
C MET A 1 30.86 7.04 36.31
N THR A 2 30.47 6.09 35.48
CA THR A 2 30.79 6.11 34.06
C THR A 2 29.94 7.22 33.46
N ALA A 3 30.58 8.27 32.91
CA ALA A 3 29.89 9.28 32.14
C ALA A 3 29.29 8.56 30.94
N ASP A 4 27.98 8.36 30.96
CA ASP A 4 27.27 7.76 29.85
C ASP A 4 27.42 8.71 28.66
N THR A 5 27.94 8.20 27.55
CA THR A 5 28.13 9.04 26.37
C THR A 5 26.73 9.38 25.85
N PRO A 6 26.36 10.66 25.66
CA PRO A 6 25.01 11.00 25.25
C PRO A 6 24.68 10.26 23.95
N ARG A 7 23.57 9.54 23.94
CA ARG A 7 23.08 8.82 22.76
C ARG A 7 22.65 9.86 21.74
N THR A 8 23.32 9.91 20.59
CA THR A 8 22.97 10.80 19.49
C THR A 8 22.11 10.07 18.47
N ILE A 9 21.15 10.76 17.87
CA ILE A 9 20.36 10.27 16.73
C ILE A 9 20.38 11.29 15.58
N GLY A 10 20.52 10.80 14.35
CA GLY A 10 20.48 11.62 13.15
C GLY A 10 19.06 11.70 12.58
N ILE A 11 18.61 12.91 12.29
CA ILE A 11 17.32 13.19 11.63
C ILE A 11 17.62 13.60 10.18
N PRO A 12 17.19 12.84 9.16
CA PRO A 12 17.39 13.20 7.75
C PRO A 12 16.92 14.63 7.44
N TYR A 13 17.78 15.42 6.78
CA TYR A 13 17.55 16.83 6.49
C TYR A 13 18.34 17.27 5.25
N GLY A 14 17.63 17.61 4.17
CA GLY A 14 18.22 17.80 2.85
C GLY A 14 19.10 16.62 2.45
N HIS A 15 20.32 16.90 2.00
CA HIS A 15 21.29 15.87 1.63
C HIS A 15 22.14 15.32 2.80
N GLY A 16 21.75 15.58 4.06
CA GLY A 16 22.49 15.16 5.25
C GLY A 16 21.57 14.80 6.42
N SER A 17 22.06 15.00 7.64
CA SER A 17 21.33 14.78 8.89
C SER A 17 21.51 15.94 9.86
N LEU A 18 20.47 16.19 10.68
CA LEU A 18 20.57 16.97 11.91
C LEU A 18 20.84 16.02 13.08
N GLU A 19 21.91 16.24 13.81
CA GLU A 19 22.26 15.42 14.97
C GLU A 19 21.54 15.93 16.23
N LEU A 20 20.89 15.02 16.94
CA LEU A 20 20.19 15.29 18.19
C LEU A 20 20.81 14.49 19.33
N ALA A 21 21.28 15.17 20.36
CA ALA A 21 21.65 14.52 21.62
C ALA A 21 20.38 14.21 22.43
N LEU A 22 20.12 12.92 22.66
CA LEU A 22 18.98 12.45 23.44
C LEU A 22 19.25 12.62 24.95
N ARG A 23 18.23 13.03 25.69
CA ARG A 23 18.21 13.02 27.16
C ARG A 23 17.73 11.67 27.68
N GLU A 24 18.04 11.40 28.94
CA GLU A 24 17.43 10.28 29.65
C GLU A 24 15.89 10.46 29.68
N GLY A 25 15.17 9.45 29.20
CA GLY A 25 13.71 9.48 29.08
C GLY A 25 13.17 9.89 27.69
N ASP A 26 14.00 10.44 26.80
CA ASP A 26 13.60 10.69 25.41
C ASP A 26 13.35 9.34 24.71
N ARG A 27 12.22 9.23 24.00
CA ARG A 27 11.84 8.01 23.26
C ARG A 27 12.08 8.20 21.77
N VAL A 28 12.48 7.12 21.10
CA VAL A 28 12.70 7.10 19.65
C VAL A 28 11.72 6.11 19.01
N ILE A 29 10.99 6.58 18.00
CA ILE A 29 10.07 5.78 17.21
C ILE A 29 10.56 5.74 15.76
N GLU A 30 10.96 4.57 15.29
CA GLU A 30 11.50 4.35 13.94
C GLU A 30 10.79 3.17 13.28
N GLY A 31 10.46 3.31 11.99
CA GLY A 31 10.01 2.21 11.16
C GLY A 31 11.17 1.22 10.92
N GLU A 32 10.89 -0.07 11.00
CA GLU A 32 11.87 -1.14 10.73
C GLU A 32 12.23 -1.19 9.25
N ILE A 33 11.32 -0.74 8.37
CA ILE A 33 11.49 -0.79 6.92
C ILE A 33 12.80 -0.17 6.44
N SER A 34 13.24 0.92 7.08
CA SER A 34 14.45 1.64 6.70
C SER A 34 15.72 0.81 6.84
N ALA A 35 15.74 -0.12 7.80
CA ALA A 35 16.90 -0.96 8.13
C ALA A 35 16.85 -2.37 7.51
N VAL A 36 15.76 -2.72 6.81
CA VAL A 36 15.65 -4.03 6.17
C VAL A 36 16.64 -4.13 5.01
N ALA A 37 17.53 -5.11 5.08
CA ALA A 37 18.42 -5.45 3.98
C ALA A 37 17.69 -6.28 2.91
N PRO A 38 17.97 -6.08 1.61
CA PRO A 38 17.45 -6.94 0.56
C PRO A 38 17.82 -8.41 0.81
N SER A 39 16.83 -9.32 0.68
CA SER A 39 17.06 -10.76 0.87
C SER A 39 17.71 -11.44 -0.35
N ALA A 40 17.71 -10.77 -1.50
CA ALA A 40 18.31 -11.19 -2.75
C ALA A 40 18.58 -9.94 -3.63
N PRO A 41 19.34 -10.06 -4.74
CA PRO A 41 19.45 -8.99 -5.73
C PRO A 41 18.09 -8.49 -6.22
N ALA A 42 17.99 -7.20 -6.51
CA ALA A 42 16.75 -6.53 -6.87
C ALA A 42 16.04 -7.19 -8.08
N GLU A 43 16.79 -7.53 -9.13
CA GLU A 43 16.30 -8.21 -10.32
C GLU A 43 15.72 -9.59 -9.99
N GLU A 44 16.32 -10.29 -9.03
CA GLU A 44 15.87 -11.62 -8.61
C GLU A 44 14.55 -11.53 -7.84
N LEU A 45 14.40 -10.55 -6.94
CA LEU A 45 13.15 -10.31 -6.22
C LEU A 45 12.00 -10.01 -7.19
N VAL A 46 12.24 -9.13 -8.15
CA VAL A 46 11.25 -8.77 -9.18
C VAL A 46 10.91 -9.97 -10.06
N ARG A 47 11.92 -10.72 -10.53
CA ARG A 47 11.69 -11.91 -11.37
C ARG A 47 10.86 -12.97 -10.64
N ARG A 48 11.15 -13.25 -9.37
CA ARG A 48 10.37 -14.20 -8.56
C ARG A 48 8.90 -13.77 -8.46
N ALA A 49 8.63 -12.48 -8.27
CA ALA A 49 7.27 -11.95 -8.23
C ALA A 49 6.55 -12.15 -9.58
N LEU A 50 7.20 -11.86 -10.70
CA LEU A 50 6.65 -12.05 -12.05
C LEU A 50 6.42 -13.53 -12.41
N GLU A 51 7.25 -14.43 -11.89
CA GLU A 51 7.14 -15.88 -12.12
C GLU A 51 6.01 -16.54 -11.31
N SER A 52 5.62 -15.95 -10.17
CA SER A 52 4.59 -16.47 -9.27
C SER A 52 3.55 -15.38 -8.92
N PRO A 53 2.76 -14.92 -9.91
CA PRO A 53 1.80 -13.83 -9.70
C PRO A 53 0.65 -14.24 -8.77
N LEU A 54 0.16 -13.27 -8.02
CA LEU A 54 -0.94 -13.41 -7.07
C LEU A 54 -2.27 -13.16 -7.77
N GLY A 55 -3.10 -14.19 -7.91
CA GLY A 55 -4.49 -14.03 -8.36
C GLY A 55 -4.71 -13.88 -9.87
N THR A 56 -3.66 -13.94 -10.68
CA THR A 56 -3.75 -13.91 -12.15
C THR A 56 -2.82 -14.96 -12.78
N PRO A 57 -2.98 -15.29 -14.07
CA PRO A 57 -1.92 -15.91 -14.86
C PRO A 57 -0.65 -15.03 -14.90
N ARG A 58 0.47 -15.60 -15.38
CA ARG A 58 1.69 -14.82 -15.64
C ARG A 58 1.44 -13.77 -16.71
N LEU A 59 2.17 -12.66 -16.62
CA LEU A 59 2.07 -11.57 -17.58
C LEU A 59 2.37 -12.03 -19.03
N SER A 60 3.32 -12.97 -19.21
CA SER A 60 3.57 -13.59 -20.52
C SER A 60 2.39 -14.38 -21.06
N GLU A 61 1.52 -14.91 -20.21
CA GLU A 61 0.30 -15.59 -20.65
C GLU A 61 -0.80 -14.61 -21.01
N LEU A 62 -0.93 -13.53 -20.25
CA LEU A 62 -1.86 -12.44 -20.53
C LEU A 62 -1.50 -11.69 -21.83
N ALA A 63 -0.22 -11.62 -22.17
CA ALA A 63 0.28 -10.90 -23.34
C ALA A 63 0.13 -11.65 -24.68
N ARG A 64 -0.17 -12.96 -24.69
CA ARG A 64 -0.11 -13.80 -25.92
C ARG A 64 -0.90 -13.23 -27.10
N ASP A 65 -2.11 -12.74 -26.83
CA ASP A 65 -3.04 -12.25 -27.86
C ASP A 65 -3.18 -10.71 -27.82
N ALA A 66 -2.40 -10.02 -27.00
CA ALA A 66 -2.44 -8.57 -26.87
C ALA A 66 -1.57 -7.93 -27.94
N HIS A 67 -2.17 -7.17 -28.86
CA HIS A 67 -1.43 -6.41 -29.87
C HIS A 67 -0.89 -5.10 -29.30
N SER A 68 -1.69 -4.44 -28.47
CA SER A 68 -1.35 -3.17 -27.82
C SER A 68 -1.28 -3.32 -26.31
N VAL A 69 -0.12 -3.02 -25.74
CA VAL A 69 0.14 -3.12 -24.30
C VAL A 69 0.50 -1.74 -23.75
N VAL A 70 -0.16 -1.34 -22.68
CA VAL A 70 0.21 -0.11 -21.95
C VAL A 70 0.77 -0.50 -20.59
N ILE A 71 1.98 -0.03 -20.30
CA ILE A 71 2.62 -0.15 -18.99
C ILE A 71 2.62 1.23 -18.34
N VAL A 72 1.80 1.42 -17.32
CA VAL A 72 1.77 2.66 -16.54
C VAL A 72 2.92 2.65 -15.53
N THR A 73 3.77 3.66 -15.55
CA THR A 73 4.90 3.82 -14.60
C THR A 73 4.78 5.13 -13.82
N SER A 74 5.43 5.20 -12.66
CA SER A 74 5.46 6.41 -11.82
C SER A 74 6.30 7.52 -12.46
N ASP A 75 6.06 8.77 -12.05
CA ASP A 75 6.80 9.94 -12.54
C ASP A 75 8.07 10.26 -11.72
N HIS A 76 8.75 11.35 -12.11
CA HIS A 76 9.99 11.85 -11.50
C HIS A 76 9.90 12.21 -10.02
N THR A 77 8.70 12.29 -9.44
CA THR A 77 8.53 12.59 -8.00
C THR A 77 8.58 11.35 -7.12
N ARG A 78 8.76 10.16 -7.72
CA ARG A 78 8.80 8.87 -7.02
C ARG A 78 10.19 8.24 -7.13
N ALA A 79 10.62 7.62 -6.04
CA ALA A 79 11.84 6.82 -6.00
C ALA A 79 11.64 5.42 -6.61
N MET A 80 10.86 5.31 -7.70
CA MET A 80 10.60 4.05 -8.36
C MET A 80 11.89 3.57 -9.06
N PRO A 81 12.45 2.39 -8.72
CA PRO A 81 13.58 1.79 -9.46
C PRO A 81 13.19 1.23 -10.85
N SER A 82 12.58 2.04 -11.70
CA SER A 82 12.07 1.63 -13.02
C SER A 82 13.16 1.16 -13.99
N ALA A 83 14.40 1.60 -13.82
CA ALA A 83 15.56 1.06 -14.53
C ALA A 83 15.78 -0.45 -14.30
N ILE A 84 15.20 -1.01 -13.22
CA ILE A 84 15.23 -2.44 -12.89
C ILE A 84 13.93 -3.13 -13.33
N THR A 85 12.77 -2.56 -13.00
CA THR A 85 11.48 -3.23 -13.21
C THR A 85 10.99 -3.18 -14.66
N LEU A 86 11.15 -2.05 -15.36
CA LEU A 86 10.68 -1.93 -16.74
C LEU A 86 11.35 -2.94 -17.68
N PRO A 87 12.69 -3.15 -17.67
CA PRO A 87 13.30 -4.18 -18.51
C PRO A 87 12.70 -5.57 -18.29
N LEU A 88 12.39 -5.93 -17.04
CA LEU A 88 11.83 -7.24 -16.68
C LEU A 88 10.36 -7.37 -17.09
N LEU A 89 9.56 -6.30 -16.96
CA LEU A 89 8.20 -6.27 -17.48
C LEU A 89 8.16 -6.37 -19.01
N LEU A 90 9.01 -5.60 -19.70
CA LEU A 90 9.15 -5.64 -21.15
C LEU A 90 9.57 -7.04 -21.63
N GLU A 91 10.50 -7.68 -20.93
CA GLU A 91 10.90 -9.07 -21.21
C GLU A 91 9.73 -10.05 -21.06
N GLU A 92 8.96 -9.95 -19.97
CA GLU A 92 7.86 -10.87 -19.70
C GLU A 92 6.70 -10.65 -20.69
N VAL A 93 6.38 -9.41 -21.09
CA VAL A 93 5.41 -9.14 -22.17
C VAL A 93 5.90 -9.73 -23.49
N ARG A 94 7.14 -9.44 -23.91
CA ARG A 94 7.72 -9.93 -25.17
C ARG A 94 7.90 -11.45 -25.21
N ARG A 95 8.03 -12.10 -24.05
CA ARG A 95 8.02 -13.56 -23.93
C ARG A 95 6.66 -14.16 -24.31
N GLY A 96 5.57 -13.46 -23.99
CA GLY A 96 4.22 -13.82 -24.39
C GLY A 96 3.93 -13.50 -25.85
N ASN A 97 4.27 -12.28 -26.27
CA ASN A 97 4.10 -11.80 -27.63
C ASN A 97 5.29 -10.89 -28.04
N PRO A 98 6.25 -11.42 -28.84
CA PRO A 98 7.42 -10.65 -29.30
C PRO A 98 7.07 -9.43 -30.16
N ASP A 99 5.89 -9.44 -30.78
CA ASP A 99 5.42 -8.42 -31.72
C ASP A 99 4.46 -7.41 -31.08
N ALA A 100 4.25 -7.48 -29.75
CA ALA A 100 3.39 -6.55 -29.03
C ALA A 100 3.89 -5.10 -29.15
N GLU A 101 2.99 -4.18 -29.50
CA GLU A 101 3.24 -2.75 -29.45
C GLU A 101 3.11 -2.26 -28.01
N ILE A 102 4.24 -1.95 -27.38
CA ILE A 102 4.28 -1.52 -25.98
C ILE A 102 4.39 -0.01 -25.89
N THR A 103 3.47 0.63 -25.16
CA THR A 103 3.56 2.04 -24.74
C THR A 103 3.80 2.12 -23.24
N ILE A 104 4.86 2.83 -22.83
CA ILE A 104 5.10 3.19 -21.44
C ILE A 104 4.41 4.53 -21.17
N LEU A 105 3.41 4.55 -20.29
CA LEU A 105 2.66 5.75 -19.92
C LEU A 105 3.13 6.25 -18.55
N VAL A 106 3.76 7.42 -18.51
CA VAL A 106 4.22 8.04 -17.27
C VAL A 106 3.06 8.72 -16.55
N ALA A 107 2.71 8.22 -15.37
CA ALA A 107 1.62 8.67 -14.52
C ALA A 107 2.01 9.88 -13.66
N THR A 108 1.82 11.07 -14.23
CA THR A 108 2.12 12.37 -13.60
C THR A 108 1.02 12.83 -12.64
N GLY A 109 -0.22 12.34 -12.80
CA GLY A 109 -1.39 12.98 -12.18
C GLY A 109 -1.39 14.49 -12.44
N LEU A 110 -1.41 15.30 -11.38
CA LEU A 110 -1.39 16.76 -11.48
C LEU A 110 0.02 17.38 -11.54
N HIS A 111 1.07 16.57 -11.53
CA HIS A 111 2.43 17.10 -11.60
C HIS A 111 2.76 17.60 -13.01
N ARG A 112 3.82 18.40 -13.11
CA ARG A 112 4.38 18.78 -14.41
C ARG A 112 4.81 17.54 -15.21
N ALA A 113 4.94 17.71 -16.52
CA ALA A 113 5.51 16.70 -17.38
C ALA A 113 6.93 16.29 -16.92
N THR A 114 7.20 14.99 -16.99
CA THR A 114 8.53 14.43 -16.75
C THR A 114 9.43 14.71 -17.96
N THR A 115 10.55 15.39 -17.74
CA THR A 115 11.46 15.80 -18.81
C THR A 115 12.23 14.62 -19.40
N PRO A 116 12.75 14.71 -20.65
CA PRO A 116 13.54 13.63 -21.23
C PRO A 116 14.79 13.24 -20.43
N ASP A 117 15.42 14.20 -19.74
CA ASP A 117 16.60 13.92 -18.91
C ASP A 117 16.22 13.17 -17.63
N GLU A 118 15.10 13.53 -17.00
CA GLU A 118 14.53 12.77 -15.88
C GLU A 118 14.11 11.36 -16.32
N GLN A 119 13.50 11.20 -17.50
CA GLN A 119 13.16 9.89 -18.06
C GLN A 119 14.42 9.02 -18.22
N ARG A 120 15.54 9.58 -18.71
CA ARG A 120 16.81 8.83 -18.81
C ARG A 120 17.38 8.48 -17.44
N ALA A 121 17.25 9.36 -16.44
CA ALA A 121 17.69 9.08 -15.08
C ALA A 121 16.86 7.96 -14.44
N MET A 122 15.54 7.93 -14.68
CA MET A 122 14.63 6.95 -14.09
C MET A 122 14.65 5.60 -14.80
N PHE A 123 14.66 5.60 -16.14
CA PHE A 123 14.45 4.40 -16.96
C PHE A 123 15.73 3.89 -17.62
N GLY A 124 16.77 4.73 -17.71
CA GLY A 124 17.98 4.47 -18.47
C GLY A 124 17.82 4.77 -19.97
N SER A 125 18.92 5.19 -20.61
CA SER A 125 18.90 5.63 -22.02
C SER A 125 18.37 4.59 -22.99
N LYS A 126 18.64 3.30 -22.73
CA LYS A 126 18.20 2.21 -23.60
C LYS A 126 16.67 2.14 -23.71
N ILE A 127 15.94 2.35 -22.61
CA ILE A 127 14.47 2.35 -22.66
C ILE A 127 13.98 3.60 -23.41
N VAL A 128 14.50 4.77 -23.05
CA VAL A 128 14.09 6.05 -23.66
C VAL A 128 14.33 6.10 -25.17
N GLU A 129 15.38 5.45 -25.67
CA GLU A 129 15.72 5.44 -27.09
C GLU A 129 14.95 4.39 -27.91
N ASN A 130 14.51 3.29 -27.30
CA ASN A 130 13.98 2.14 -28.03
C ASN A 130 12.48 1.87 -27.78
N GLU A 131 11.91 2.37 -26.70
CA GLU A 131 10.51 2.15 -26.34
C GLU A 131 9.68 3.41 -26.57
N ARG A 132 8.39 3.22 -26.87
CA ARG A 132 7.45 4.34 -26.98
C ARG A 132 7.07 4.82 -25.58
N ILE A 133 7.46 6.03 -25.22
CA ILE A 133 7.10 6.67 -23.95
C ILE A 133 6.10 7.80 -24.22
N VAL A 134 5.01 7.80 -23.47
CA VAL A 134 4.02 8.88 -23.42
C VAL A 134 3.97 9.44 -22.00
N VAL A 135 3.93 10.76 -21.88
CA VAL A 135 3.77 11.43 -20.59
C VAL A 135 2.33 11.89 -20.47
N HIS A 136 1.64 11.45 -19.41
CA HIS A 136 0.28 11.88 -19.14
C HIS A 136 0.22 13.39 -18.88
N ASP A 137 -0.85 14.03 -19.35
CA ASP A 137 -1.17 15.43 -19.07
C ASP A 137 -2.63 15.53 -18.62
N ALA A 138 -2.83 15.68 -17.30
CA ALA A 138 -4.15 15.78 -16.70
C ALA A 138 -4.94 17.03 -17.15
N PHE A 139 -4.28 18.00 -17.78
CA PHE A 139 -4.87 19.25 -18.25
C PHE A 139 -5.29 19.21 -19.73
N ASP A 140 -4.89 18.18 -20.48
CA ASP A 140 -5.37 17.94 -21.85
C ASP A 140 -6.69 17.15 -21.84
N GLU A 141 -7.81 17.87 -21.77
CA GLU A 141 -9.15 17.26 -21.79
C GLU A 141 -9.39 16.36 -23.01
N SER A 142 -8.74 16.64 -24.15
CA SER A 142 -8.95 15.87 -25.40
C SER A 142 -8.36 14.45 -25.34
N ALA A 143 -7.35 14.25 -24.49
CA ALA A 143 -6.70 12.97 -24.26
C ALA A 143 -7.52 12.01 -23.37
N HIS A 144 -8.61 12.48 -22.75
CA HIS A 144 -9.37 11.70 -21.77
C HIS A 144 -10.68 11.12 -22.33
N VAL A 145 -11.16 10.07 -21.68
CA VAL A 145 -12.46 9.43 -21.94
C VAL A 145 -13.32 9.49 -20.67
N ASP A 146 -14.58 9.90 -20.81
CA ASP A 146 -15.58 9.87 -19.75
C ASP A 146 -16.09 8.44 -19.52
N LEU A 147 -15.89 7.92 -18.32
CA LEU A 147 -16.36 6.62 -17.85
C LEU A 147 -17.40 6.74 -16.72
N GLY A 148 -18.07 7.90 -16.64
CA GLY A 148 -19.19 8.16 -15.74
C GLY A 148 -18.76 8.65 -14.35
N THR A 149 -19.35 8.08 -13.30
CA THR A 149 -19.14 8.51 -11.92
C THR A 149 -18.60 7.39 -11.03
N LEU A 150 -17.68 7.73 -10.15
CA LEU A 150 -17.10 6.88 -9.11
C LEU A 150 -18.04 6.77 -7.90
N PRO A 151 -17.81 5.82 -6.96
CA PRO A 151 -18.68 5.59 -5.81
C PRO A 151 -18.91 6.83 -4.94
N SER A 152 -17.93 7.73 -4.83
CA SER A 152 -18.07 8.99 -4.09
C SER A 152 -18.99 10.03 -4.76
N GLY A 153 -19.37 9.79 -6.02
CA GLY A 153 -20.01 10.74 -6.92
C GLY A 153 -19.04 11.55 -7.79
N ALA A 154 -17.72 11.37 -7.62
CA ALA A 154 -16.73 12.03 -8.45
C ALA A 154 -16.85 11.60 -9.92
N CYS A 155 -16.68 12.53 -10.85
CA CYS A 155 -16.59 12.20 -12.27
C CYS A 155 -15.32 11.40 -12.58
N PHE A 156 -15.39 10.51 -13.57
CA PHE A 156 -14.28 9.65 -13.96
C PHE A 156 -13.85 9.87 -15.41
N PHE A 157 -12.84 10.70 -15.59
CA PHE A 157 -12.16 10.94 -16.85
C PHE A 157 -10.72 10.44 -16.74
N VAL A 158 -10.35 9.53 -17.64
CA VAL A 158 -9.07 8.82 -17.61
C VAL A 158 -8.42 8.84 -18.99
N ASP A 159 -7.10 8.77 -19.04
CA ASP A 159 -6.31 8.76 -20.27
C ASP A 159 -6.83 7.69 -21.25
N ARG A 160 -7.08 8.09 -22.51
CA ARG A 160 -7.63 7.19 -23.53
C ARG A 160 -6.77 5.95 -23.72
N LEU A 161 -5.44 6.06 -23.59
CA LEU A 161 -4.53 4.94 -23.81
C LEU A 161 -4.83 3.75 -22.90
N VAL A 162 -5.24 3.99 -21.64
CA VAL A 162 -5.58 2.92 -20.70
C VAL A 162 -6.96 2.30 -20.94
N THR A 163 -7.77 2.89 -21.82
CA THR A 163 -9.10 2.38 -22.19
C THR A 163 -9.12 1.66 -23.54
N THR A 164 -8.12 1.91 -24.39
CA THR A 164 -8.07 1.40 -25.76
C THR A 164 -7.02 0.32 -25.98
N CYS A 165 -6.16 0.02 -25.00
CA CYS A 165 -5.18 -1.05 -25.10
C CYS A 165 -5.82 -2.42 -24.88
N ASP A 166 -5.18 -3.47 -25.42
CA ASP A 166 -5.61 -4.86 -25.21
C ASP A 166 -5.19 -5.37 -23.82
N LEU A 167 -4.04 -4.91 -23.34
CA LEU A 167 -3.50 -5.27 -22.03
C LEU A 167 -2.98 -4.04 -21.27
N LEU A 168 -3.56 -3.79 -20.10
CA LEU A 168 -3.14 -2.73 -19.19
C LEU A 168 -2.35 -3.30 -18.01
N VAL A 169 -1.12 -2.83 -17.85
CA VAL A 169 -0.19 -3.20 -16.78
C VAL A 169 0.19 -1.95 -16.01
N THR A 170 0.40 -2.06 -14.71
CA THR A 170 0.97 -0.96 -13.92
C THR A 170 2.19 -1.40 -13.13
N GLU A 171 3.17 -0.52 -13.01
CA GLU A 171 4.22 -0.65 -12.00
C GLU A 171 4.13 0.48 -10.96
N GLY A 172 4.76 0.26 -9.81
CA GLY A 172 4.83 1.23 -8.74
C GLY A 172 5.51 0.67 -7.50
N PHE A 173 5.44 1.41 -6.41
CA PHE A 173 5.92 0.95 -5.11
C PHE A 173 4.89 1.23 -4.02
N ILE A 174 5.00 0.49 -2.92
CA ILE A 174 4.09 0.57 -1.77
C ILE A 174 4.83 1.25 -0.61
N GLU A 175 4.29 2.39 -0.19
CA GLU A 175 4.63 3.13 1.01
C GLU A 175 3.35 3.60 1.69
N PRO A 176 3.38 3.86 3.02
CA PRO A 176 2.28 4.54 3.69
C PRO A 176 1.95 5.88 3.03
N HIS A 177 0.66 6.19 2.94
CA HIS A 177 0.19 7.45 2.36
C HIS A 177 -0.84 8.13 3.27
N PHE A 178 -0.48 9.33 3.74
CA PHE A 178 -1.15 10.12 4.78
C PHE A 178 -2.67 10.30 4.69
N PHE A 179 -3.30 10.14 3.51
CA PHE A 179 -4.76 10.10 3.38
C PHE A 179 -5.31 8.93 2.54
N ALA A 180 -4.46 8.23 1.77
CA ALA A 180 -4.91 7.19 0.82
C ALA A 180 -4.67 5.77 1.35
N GLY A 181 -4.28 5.65 2.63
CA GLY A 181 -3.77 4.43 3.23
C GLY A 181 -2.35 4.13 2.77
N PHE A 182 -2.19 3.69 1.52
CA PHE A 182 -0.92 3.28 0.92
C PHE A 182 -0.80 3.76 -0.54
N SER A 183 0.42 3.93 -1.06
CA SER A 183 0.67 4.09 -2.51
C SER A 183 0.52 2.74 -3.24
N GLY A 184 0.90 2.68 -4.54
CA GLY A 184 0.89 1.45 -5.34
C GLY A 184 -0.49 1.04 -5.87
N GLY A 185 -0.51 -0.06 -6.63
CA GLY A 185 -1.69 -0.67 -7.23
C GLY A 185 -2.57 0.34 -7.96
N ARG A 186 -3.84 0.39 -7.54
CA ARG A 186 -4.88 1.31 -8.01
C ARG A 186 -4.47 2.79 -8.17
N LYS A 187 -3.47 3.26 -7.42
CA LYS A 187 -3.05 4.67 -7.45
C LYS A 187 -2.34 5.08 -8.75
N SER A 188 -1.81 4.10 -9.49
CA SER A 188 -1.26 4.34 -10.83
C SER A 188 -2.34 4.79 -11.83
N ILE A 189 -3.63 4.47 -11.56
CA ILE A 189 -4.76 4.93 -12.36
C ILE A 189 -5.31 6.26 -11.83
N LEU A 190 -5.80 6.28 -10.59
CA LEU A 190 -6.31 7.48 -9.94
C LEU A 190 -5.40 7.82 -8.75
N PRO A 191 -4.66 8.94 -8.77
CA PRO A 191 -4.71 10.04 -9.74
C PRO A 191 -3.81 9.87 -10.98
N GLY A 192 -3.00 8.81 -11.05
CA GLY A 192 -1.84 8.75 -11.94
C GLY A 192 -2.07 9.12 -13.41
N VAL A 193 -3.18 8.69 -14.01
CA VAL A 193 -3.53 8.94 -15.43
C VAL A 193 -4.97 9.45 -15.59
N CYS A 194 -5.45 10.21 -14.59
CA CYS A 194 -6.79 10.80 -14.58
C CYS A 194 -6.74 12.32 -14.81
N SER A 195 -7.82 12.85 -15.39
CA SER A 195 -7.96 14.29 -15.63
C SER A 195 -7.89 15.10 -14.35
N GLU A 196 -7.58 16.40 -14.50
CA GLU A 196 -7.57 17.34 -13.39
C GLU A 196 -8.89 17.32 -12.60
N ARG A 197 -10.01 17.27 -13.31
CA ARG A 197 -11.36 17.27 -12.73
C ARG A 197 -11.61 16.05 -11.84
N THR A 198 -11.25 14.86 -12.32
CA THR A 198 -11.39 13.62 -11.55
C THR A 198 -10.51 13.64 -10.30
N VAL A 199 -9.26 14.09 -10.43
CA VAL A 199 -8.34 14.16 -9.29
C VAL A 199 -8.87 15.15 -8.24
N LYS A 200 -9.34 16.32 -8.66
CA LYS A 200 -9.91 17.36 -7.79
C LYS A 200 -11.11 16.87 -6.98
N GLU A 201 -12.05 16.18 -7.63
CA GLU A 201 -13.24 15.68 -6.93
C GLU A 201 -12.89 14.55 -5.95
N ASN A 202 -11.97 13.65 -6.32
CA ASN A 202 -11.48 12.59 -5.44
C ASN A 202 -10.71 13.13 -4.22
N HIS A 203 -10.01 14.26 -4.37
CA HIS A 203 -9.27 14.95 -3.30
C HIS A 203 -10.04 16.15 -2.71
N SER A 204 -11.36 16.15 -2.85
CA SER A 204 -12.21 17.21 -2.32
C SER A 204 -12.12 17.33 -0.79
N TYR A 205 -12.48 18.52 -0.27
CA TYR A 205 -12.48 18.77 1.18
C TYR A 205 -13.21 17.66 1.96
N ARG A 206 -14.39 17.25 1.46
CA ARG A 206 -15.21 16.19 2.05
C ARG A 206 -14.48 14.84 2.10
N ALA A 207 -13.74 14.49 1.06
CA ALA A 207 -13.00 13.24 0.99
C ALA A 207 -11.86 13.22 2.02
N ILE A 208 -11.08 14.31 2.08
CA ILE A 208 -9.95 14.47 3.03
C ILE A 208 -10.43 14.62 4.48
N ALA A 209 -11.59 15.23 4.70
CA ALA A 209 -12.20 15.39 6.02
C ALA A 209 -12.68 14.06 6.63
N SER A 210 -12.83 13.00 5.83
CA SER A 210 -13.23 11.67 6.33
C SER A 210 -12.27 11.17 7.41
N ASP A 211 -12.81 10.60 8.49
CA ASP A 211 -12.01 9.95 9.54
C ASP A 211 -11.26 8.71 9.03
N ARG A 212 -11.68 8.15 7.90
CA ARG A 212 -11.02 7.02 7.25
C ARG A 212 -9.94 7.42 6.25
N ALA A 213 -9.88 8.69 5.85
CA ALA A 213 -8.82 9.20 4.98
C ALA A 213 -7.54 9.47 5.81
N ARG A 214 -6.84 8.40 6.17
CA ARG A 214 -5.65 8.41 7.06
C ARG A 214 -4.54 7.52 6.51
N SER A 215 -3.34 7.67 7.07
CA SER A 215 -2.21 6.77 6.79
C SER A 215 -2.58 5.33 7.19
N ALA A 216 -2.20 4.37 6.35
CA ALA A 216 -2.47 2.95 6.49
C ALA A 216 -3.95 2.50 6.64
N VAL A 217 -4.93 3.39 6.44
CA VAL A 217 -6.35 3.04 6.45
C VAL A 217 -6.86 2.88 5.03
N LEU A 218 -7.17 1.64 4.64
CA LEU A 218 -7.82 1.29 3.38
C LEU A 218 -9.33 1.04 3.57
N ASP A 219 -9.69 0.28 4.61
CA ASP A 219 -11.09 -0.06 4.87
C ASP A 219 -11.93 1.20 5.15
N GLY A 220 -13.06 1.31 4.42
CA GLY A 220 -13.95 2.47 4.48
C GLY A 220 -13.35 3.80 4.03
N ASN A 221 -12.13 3.83 3.48
CA ASN A 221 -11.50 5.06 3.01
C ASN A 221 -12.11 5.47 1.65
N PRO A 222 -12.89 6.57 1.57
CA PRO A 222 -13.61 6.94 0.35
C PRO A 222 -12.68 7.23 -0.83
N ILE A 223 -11.49 7.78 -0.56
CA ILE A 223 -10.47 8.07 -1.58
C ILE A 223 -9.99 6.76 -2.20
N HIS A 224 -9.67 5.77 -1.35
CA HIS A 224 -9.21 4.45 -1.80
C HIS A 224 -10.29 3.70 -2.59
N LEU A 225 -11.54 3.74 -2.14
CA LEU A 225 -12.65 3.04 -2.81
C LEU A 225 -12.86 3.54 -4.24
N ASP A 226 -12.81 4.85 -4.45
CA ASP A 226 -12.81 5.46 -5.78
C ASP A 226 -11.63 4.99 -6.64
N MET A 227 -10.42 4.93 -6.06
CA MET A 227 -9.23 4.49 -6.78
C MET A 227 -9.34 3.02 -7.24
N VAL A 228 -9.82 2.13 -6.36
CA VAL A 228 -10.03 0.72 -6.70
C VAL A 228 -11.05 0.59 -7.81
N GLU A 229 -12.19 1.29 -7.70
CA GLU A 229 -13.21 1.27 -8.75
C GLU A 229 -12.67 1.81 -10.09
N ALA A 230 -11.89 2.89 -10.08
CA ALA A 230 -11.25 3.42 -11.27
C ALA A 230 -10.34 2.38 -11.94
N ALA A 231 -9.49 1.69 -11.17
CA ALA A 231 -8.61 0.64 -11.68
C ALA A 231 -9.36 -0.57 -12.24
N ARG A 232 -10.48 -0.97 -11.62
CA ARG A 232 -11.35 -2.05 -12.12
C ARG A 232 -12.01 -1.68 -13.44
N ARG A 233 -12.51 -0.44 -13.57
CA ARG A 233 -13.23 0.02 -14.77
C ARG A 233 -12.35 0.13 -16.02
N VAL A 234 -11.07 0.45 -15.85
CA VAL A 234 -10.09 0.43 -16.95
C VAL A 234 -9.42 -0.93 -17.13
N ASN A 235 -9.89 -1.95 -16.40
CA ASN A 235 -9.41 -3.33 -16.49
C ASN A 235 -7.88 -3.44 -16.34
N VAL A 236 -7.32 -2.90 -15.24
CA VAL A 236 -5.93 -3.17 -14.87
C VAL A 236 -5.75 -4.68 -14.70
N ALA A 237 -5.08 -5.31 -15.66
CA ALA A 237 -4.99 -6.77 -15.75
C ALA A 237 -3.84 -7.33 -14.92
N PHE A 238 -2.80 -6.53 -14.68
CA PHE A 238 -1.61 -6.97 -13.98
C PHE A 238 -0.89 -5.78 -13.32
N ILE A 239 -0.39 -5.97 -12.10
CA ILE A 239 0.48 -5.00 -11.44
C ILE A 239 1.83 -5.62 -11.13
N LEU A 240 2.86 -4.77 -11.00
CA LEU A 240 4.10 -5.06 -10.31
C LEU A 240 4.35 -3.94 -9.29
N ASN A 241 4.34 -4.28 -8.01
CA ASN A 241 4.69 -3.34 -6.95
C ASN A 241 5.90 -3.79 -6.15
N VAL A 242 6.74 -2.84 -5.76
CA VAL A 242 7.92 -3.09 -4.93
C VAL A 242 7.82 -2.36 -3.58
N ALA A 243 8.55 -2.84 -2.58
CA ALA A 243 8.81 -2.11 -1.34
C ALA A 243 10.28 -1.72 -1.28
N LEU A 244 10.58 -0.55 -0.73
CA LEU A 244 11.92 0.02 -0.69
C LEU A 244 12.37 0.25 0.77
N ASN A 245 13.66 0.05 1.05
CA ASN A 245 14.25 0.44 2.33
C ASN A 245 14.69 1.92 2.33
N GLY A 246 15.35 2.36 3.42
CA GLY A 246 15.85 3.73 3.58
C GLY A 246 16.85 4.14 2.50
N SER A 247 17.63 3.18 1.99
CA SER A 247 18.59 3.34 0.89
C SER A 247 17.96 3.22 -0.51
N LYS A 248 16.64 3.13 -0.60
CA LYS A 248 15.86 2.98 -1.84
C LYS A 248 16.15 1.68 -2.60
N GLU A 249 16.61 0.65 -1.90
CA GLU A 249 16.82 -0.69 -2.45
C GLU A 249 15.53 -1.51 -2.35
N ILE A 250 15.29 -2.37 -3.36
CA ILE A 250 14.13 -3.27 -3.36
C ILE A 250 14.29 -4.33 -2.26
N ILE A 251 13.35 -4.36 -1.32
CA ILE A 251 13.29 -5.36 -0.23
C ILE A 251 12.15 -6.36 -0.38
N GLY A 252 11.23 -6.10 -1.30
CA GLY A 252 10.12 -6.99 -1.64
C GLY A 252 9.47 -6.58 -2.96
N ALA A 253 8.86 -7.55 -3.64
CA ALA A 253 8.15 -7.35 -4.89
C ALA A 253 6.92 -8.27 -4.95
N TRP A 254 5.81 -7.76 -5.47
CA TRP A 254 4.55 -8.48 -5.63
C TRP A 254 3.97 -8.16 -7.00
N ALA A 255 3.55 -9.20 -7.72
CA ALA A 255 2.97 -9.06 -9.03
C ALA A 255 1.67 -9.85 -9.15
N GLY A 256 0.78 -9.45 -10.05
CA GLY A 256 -0.49 -10.14 -10.30
C GLY A 256 -1.70 -9.21 -10.25
N ASP A 257 -2.78 -9.68 -9.63
CA ASP A 257 -4.04 -8.97 -9.50
C ASP A 257 -3.87 -7.65 -8.74
N VAL A 258 -4.57 -6.61 -9.19
CA VAL A 258 -4.44 -5.24 -8.67
C VAL A 258 -4.77 -5.12 -7.19
N GLU A 259 -5.67 -5.94 -6.66
CA GLU A 259 -6.03 -5.91 -5.25
C GLU A 259 -5.19 -6.91 -4.46
N ARG A 260 -5.11 -8.18 -4.89
CA ARG A 260 -4.42 -9.23 -4.12
C ARG A 260 -2.92 -8.99 -4.00
N ALA A 261 -2.26 -8.58 -5.09
CA ALA A 261 -0.82 -8.30 -5.04
C ALA A 261 -0.53 -7.02 -4.25
N HIS A 262 -1.41 -6.02 -4.35
CA HIS A 262 -1.31 -4.79 -3.57
C HIS A 262 -1.51 -5.04 -2.07
N GLU A 263 -2.54 -5.80 -1.70
CA GLU A 263 -2.82 -6.19 -0.31
C GLU A 263 -1.66 -6.94 0.33
N GLU A 264 -1.02 -7.88 -0.38
CA GLU A 264 0.11 -8.63 0.15
C GLU A 264 1.32 -7.73 0.40
N GLY A 265 1.63 -6.82 -0.54
CA GLY A 265 2.67 -5.82 -0.33
C GLY A 265 2.32 -4.82 0.79
N VAL A 266 1.05 -4.45 0.93
CA VAL A 266 0.56 -3.62 2.03
C VAL A 266 0.75 -4.33 3.38
N ARG A 267 0.43 -5.63 3.50
CA ARG A 267 0.66 -6.40 4.74
C ARG A 267 2.14 -6.38 5.12
N PHE A 268 3.02 -6.61 4.16
CA PHE A 268 4.47 -6.57 4.39
C PHE A 268 4.95 -5.19 4.86
N VAL A 269 4.60 -4.12 4.13
CA VAL A 269 5.01 -2.75 4.48
C VAL A 269 4.42 -2.33 5.83
N SER A 270 3.14 -2.62 6.05
CA SER A 270 2.44 -2.34 7.31
C SER A 270 3.17 -2.96 8.50
N GLY A 271 3.56 -4.23 8.40
CA GLY A 271 4.29 -4.94 9.47
C GLY A 271 5.64 -4.31 9.82
N LEU A 272 6.26 -3.58 8.90
CA LEU A 272 7.55 -2.91 9.10
C LEU A 272 7.42 -1.43 9.49
N THR A 273 6.29 -0.79 9.22
CA THR A 273 6.10 0.64 9.47
C THR A 273 5.20 0.95 10.67
N GLN A 274 4.33 0.03 11.08
CA GLN A 274 3.38 0.27 12.17
C GLN A 274 4.06 0.32 13.52
N ARG A 275 3.71 1.33 14.30
CA ARG A 275 4.22 1.56 15.66
C ARG A 275 3.09 1.91 16.61
N PRO A 276 3.09 1.35 17.84
CA PRO A 276 2.09 1.71 18.84
C PRO A 276 2.10 3.20 19.09
N VAL A 277 0.90 3.80 19.10
CA VAL A 277 0.76 5.21 19.46
C VAL A 277 0.95 5.39 20.97
N GLU A 278 1.91 6.25 21.29
CA GLU A 278 2.11 6.85 22.60
C GLU A 278 2.24 8.36 22.42
N THR A 279 1.78 9.15 23.38
CA THR A 279 1.84 10.61 23.26
C THR A 279 2.99 11.21 24.05
N ALA A 280 3.47 12.37 23.61
CA ALA A 280 4.41 13.21 24.35
C ALA A 280 4.08 14.70 24.24
N ASP A 281 4.67 15.50 25.13
CA ASP A 281 4.51 16.96 25.14
C ASP A 281 5.21 17.62 23.95
N ILE A 282 6.32 17.02 23.50
CA ILE A 282 7.13 17.46 22.36
C ILE A 282 7.36 16.26 21.44
N VAL A 283 7.06 16.41 20.15
CA VAL A 283 7.36 15.42 19.11
C VAL A 283 8.29 16.05 18.09
N ILE A 284 9.44 15.45 17.86
CA ILE A 284 10.40 15.88 16.84
C ILE A 284 10.29 14.92 15.67
N THR A 285 10.19 15.42 14.44
CA THR A 285 10.18 14.54 13.27
C THR A 285 10.91 15.12 12.06
N GLY A 286 11.55 14.25 11.27
CA GLY A 286 12.07 14.59 9.94
C GLY A 286 11.15 14.11 8.82
N ASN A 287 11.26 14.73 7.64
CA ASN A 287 10.48 14.35 6.46
C ASN A 287 11.26 13.45 5.47
N GLY A 288 12.18 12.63 5.98
CA GLY A 288 12.93 11.64 5.20
C GLY A 288 14.12 12.17 4.38
N GLY A 289 14.48 13.45 4.55
CA GLY A 289 15.57 14.09 3.80
C GLY A 289 15.28 14.24 2.30
N TYR A 290 16.28 14.63 1.51
CA TYR A 290 16.10 14.85 0.07
C TYR A 290 15.88 13.52 -0.67
N PRO A 291 14.97 13.46 -1.66
CA PRO A 291 14.13 14.54 -2.20
C PRO A 291 12.77 14.73 -1.50
N LEU A 292 12.51 14.01 -0.40
CA LEU A 292 11.22 14.04 0.29
C LEU A 292 10.98 15.33 1.09
N ASP A 293 12.03 16.02 1.52
CA ASP A 293 11.96 17.28 2.28
C ASP A 293 12.29 18.54 1.44
N GLN A 294 12.27 18.41 0.11
CA GLN A 294 12.64 19.47 -0.83
C GLN A 294 11.73 20.70 -0.76
N ASN A 295 10.47 20.56 -0.33
CA ASN A 295 9.53 21.68 -0.15
C ASN A 295 8.50 21.44 0.96
N LEU A 296 7.85 22.51 1.43
CA LEU A 296 6.88 22.42 2.53
C LEU A 296 5.62 21.63 2.15
N TYR A 297 5.23 21.60 0.88
CA TYR A 297 4.08 20.84 0.41
C TYR A 297 4.21 19.32 0.64
N GLN A 298 5.43 18.78 0.68
CA GLN A 298 5.66 17.34 0.95
C GLN A 298 5.59 16.99 2.44
N SER A 299 5.76 17.95 3.35
CA SER A 299 5.91 17.67 4.78
C SER A 299 4.65 17.43 5.62
N PRO A 300 3.40 17.62 5.12
CA PRO A 300 2.21 17.05 5.76
C PRO A 300 2.31 15.54 6.03
N LYS A 301 3.14 14.81 5.27
CA LYS A 301 3.39 13.38 5.47
C LYS A 301 3.94 13.11 6.88
N ALA A 302 5.12 13.66 7.20
CA ALA A 302 5.71 13.49 8.53
C ALA A 302 4.94 14.28 9.60
N ALA A 303 4.42 15.46 9.29
CA ALA A 303 3.67 16.27 10.26
C ALA A 303 2.39 15.55 10.72
N SER A 304 1.70 14.83 9.82
CA SER A 304 0.52 14.03 10.19
C SER A 304 0.90 12.87 11.11
N THR A 305 2.01 12.19 10.83
CA THR A 305 2.53 11.14 11.71
C THR A 305 2.85 11.71 13.09
N ALA A 306 3.60 12.80 13.17
CA ALA A 306 3.96 13.42 14.45
C ALA A 306 2.75 13.92 15.25
N ALA A 307 1.69 14.40 14.59
CA ALA A 307 0.47 14.81 15.25
C ALA A 307 -0.24 13.68 16.00
N GLU A 308 -0.13 12.42 15.53
CA GLU A 308 -0.70 11.27 16.25
C GLU A 308 0.10 10.88 17.50
N TYR A 309 1.39 11.25 17.57
CA TYR A 309 2.25 11.07 18.75
C TYR A 309 2.28 12.30 19.66
N ALA A 310 1.62 13.39 19.27
CA ALA A 310 1.54 14.60 20.08
C ALA A 310 0.36 14.49 21.05
N GLY A 311 0.57 14.87 22.32
CA GLY A 311 -0.52 15.05 23.27
C GLY A 311 -1.52 16.13 22.81
N GLU A 312 -2.66 16.27 23.51
CA GLU A 312 -3.78 17.14 23.11
C GLU A 312 -3.36 18.59 22.77
N ASP A 313 -2.33 19.11 23.44
CA ASP A 313 -1.75 20.44 23.22
C ASP A 313 -0.25 20.36 22.86
N GLY A 314 0.25 19.20 22.42
CA GLY A 314 1.66 18.92 22.18
C GLY A 314 2.30 19.84 21.13
N VAL A 315 3.62 20.06 21.25
CA VAL A 315 4.42 20.84 20.29
C VAL A 315 5.08 19.89 19.30
N ILE A 316 4.92 20.17 18.00
CA ILE A 316 5.58 19.42 16.93
C ILE A 316 6.78 20.22 16.43
N ILE A 317 7.97 19.64 16.46
CA ILE A 317 9.17 20.15 15.80
C ILE A 317 9.34 19.38 14.49
N LEU A 318 9.12 20.05 13.36
CA LEU A 318 9.24 19.48 12.03
C LEU A 318 10.57 19.91 11.39
N CYS A 319 11.44 18.94 11.11
CA CYS A 319 12.69 19.12 10.39
C CYS A 319 12.47 18.88 8.90
N CYS A 320 12.45 19.95 8.12
CA CYS A 320 12.21 19.88 6.67
C CYS A 320 12.96 21.01 5.98
N ARG A 321 13.95 20.68 5.13
CA ARG A 321 14.85 21.69 4.54
C ARG A 321 14.13 22.72 3.70
N CYS A 322 13.21 22.27 2.85
CA CYS A 322 12.42 23.11 1.94
C CYS A 322 13.29 23.94 0.96
N GLU A 323 14.32 23.34 0.37
CA GLU A 323 15.24 24.05 -0.55
C GLU A 323 14.57 24.56 -1.85
N ASP A 324 13.48 23.92 -2.28
CA ASP A 324 12.62 24.34 -3.39
C ASP A 324 11.45 25.23 -2.93
N GLY A 325 11.45 25.67 -1.67
CA GLY A 325 10.46 26.58 -1.11
C GLY A 325 9.12 25.90 -0.76
N MET A 326 8.01 26.51 -1.15
CA MET A 326 6.66 26.07 -0.75
C MET A 326 6.17 24.84 -1.50
N GLY A 327 6.71 24.57 -2.69
CA GLY A 327 6.32 23.46 -3.55
C GLY A 327 5.33 23.85 -4.64
N SER A 328 4.47 24.85 -4.40
CA SER A 328 3.58 25.41 -5.42
C SER A 328 2.97 26.76 -5.01
N GLU A 329 2.49 27.51 -6.01
CA GLU A 329 1.82 28.81 -5.78
C GLU A 329 0.44 28.66 -5.13
N ASN A 330 -0.35 27.64 -5.49
CA ASN A 330 -1.68 27.44 -4.89
C ASN A 330 -1.57 27.07 -3.42
N PHE A 331 -0.69 26.12 -3.08
CA PHE A 331 -0.45 25.74 -1.68
C PHE A 331 0.03 26.94 -0.85
N GLU A 332 1.00 27.71 -1.38
CA GLU A 332 1.49 28.92 -0.71
C GLU A 332 0.39 29.96 -0.47
N ARG A 333 -0.44 30.21 -1.48
CA ARG A 333 -1.56 31.14 -1.37
C ARG A 333 -2.57 30.68 -0.32
N LEU A 334 -2.96 29.41 -0.35
CA LEU A 334 -3.96 28.84 0.58
C LEU A 334 -3.49 28.91 2.03
N MET A 335 -2.22 28.57 2.28
CA MET A 335 -1.64 28.61 3.62
C MET A 335 -1.49 30.03 4.21
N GLN A 336 -1.61 31.07 3.38
CA GLN A 336 -1.53 32.48 3.79
C GLN A 336 -2.89 33.17 3.89
N LEU A 337 -4.01 32.45 3.76
CA LEU A 337 -5.36 33.04 3.81
C LEU A 337 -5.78 33.58 5.19
N GLY A 338 -5.04 33.26 6.25
CA GLY A 338 -5.32 33.74 7.60
C GLY A 338 -4.89 32.73 8.66
N SER A 339 -5.65 32.71 9.76
CA SER A 339 -5.55 31.70 10.81
C SER A 339 -5.92 30.30 10.30
N PRO A 340 -5.49 29.22 11.00
CA PRO A 340 -5.87 27.86 10.65
C PRO A 340 -7.40 27.65 10.55
N GLU A 341 -8.19 28.33 11.38
CA GLU A 341 -9.66 28.32 11.33
C GLU A 341 -10.21 28.99 10.08
N GLU A 342 -9.66 30.13 9.68
CA GLU A 342 -10.07 30.84 8.45
C GLU A 342 -9.70 30.03 7.19
N ILE A 343 -8.54 29.39 7.20
CA ILE A 343 -8.11 28.46 6.13
C ILE A 343 -9.11 27.30 6.03
N ASP A 344 -9.39 26.60 7.13
CA ASP A 344 -10.34 25.48 7.13
C ASP A 344 -11.74 25.91 6.68
N ALA A 345 -12.23 27.05 7.18
CA ALA A 345 -13.53 27.60 6.80
C ALA A 345 -13.59 27.90 5.29
N HIS A 346 -12.54 28.52 4.73
CA HIS A 346 -12.44 28.77 3.30
C HIS A 346 -12.46 27.46 2.49
N LEU A 347 -11.63 26.50 2.86
CA LEU A 347 -11.51 25.22 2.15
C LEU A 347 -12.80 24.40 2.20
N SER A 348 -13.49 24.40 3.34
CA SER A 348 -14.75 23.66 3.53
C SER A 348 -15.90 24.18 2.67
N ALA A 349 -15.84 25.44 2.25
CA ALA A 349 -16.85 26.08 1.41
C ALA A 349 -16.65 25.79 -0.09
N ILE A 350 -15.50 25.25 -0.50
CA ILE A 350 -15.18 24.98 -1.91
C ILE A 350 -15.95 23.73 -2.37
N PRO A 351 -16.79 23.83 -3.42
CA PRO A 351 -17.43 22.67 -4.02
C PRO A 351 -16.42 21.64 -4.54
N ALA A 352 -16.76 20.34 -4.49
CA ALA A 352 -15.83 19.28 -4.87
C ALA A 352 -15.21 19.44 -6.28
N HIS A 353 -15.99 19.90 -7.25
CA HIS A 353 -15.53 20.13 -8.63
C HIS A 353 -14.69 21.41 -8.80
N GLU A 354 -14.72 22.31 -7.82
CA GLU A 354 -13.91 23.53 -7.76
C GLU A 354 -12.69 23.39 -6.83
N THR A 355 -12.48 22.20 -6.25
CA THR A 355 -11.34 21.87 -5.38
C THR A 355 -10.06 22.45 -5.95
N ILE A 356 -9.40 23.35 -5.24
CA ILE A 356 -8.17 23.97 -5.75
C ILE A 356 -7.06 22.90 -5.71
N PRO A 357 -6.24 22.75 -6.77
CA PRO A 357 -5.08 21.87 -6.72
C PRO A 357 -4.26 22.14 -5.44
N GLU A 358 -3.84 21.06 -4.78
CA GLU A 358 -3.01 21.07 -3.56
C GLU A 358 -3.73 21.53 -2.27
N GLN A 359 -5.03 21.86 -2.33
CA GLN A 359 -5.78 22.27 -1.15
C GLN A 359 -5.81 21.22 -0.04
N TRP A 360 -5.74 19.94 -0.38
CA TRP A 360 -5.73 18.83 0.59
C TRP A 360 -4.55 18.93 1.55
N CYS A 361 -3.39 19.41 1.10
CA CYS A 361 -2.25 19.63 1.99
C CYS A 361 -2.49 20.82 2.93
N ALA A 362 -3.09 21.91 2.43
CA ALA A 362 -3.47 23.05 3.27
C ALA A 362 -4.55 22.66 4.30
N GLN A 363 -5.50 21.80 3.92
CA GLN A 363 -6.50 21.25 4.82
C GLN A 363 -5.86 20.42 5.94
N ILE A 364 -4.94 19.51 5.60
CA ILE A 364 -4.22 18.71 6.59
C ILE A 364 -3.42 19.61 7.55
N TYR A 365 -2.72 20.63 7.04
CA TYR A 365 -2.02 21.59 7.89
C TYR A 365 -2.97 22.36 8.79
N SER A 366 -4.09 22.86 8.27
CA SER A 366 -5.09 23.58 9.08
C SER A 366 -5.59 22.71 10.23
N ARG A 367 -5.82 21.41 9.99
CA ARG A 367 -6.21 20.45 11.04
C ARG A 367 -5.14 20.27 12.12
N ILE A 368 -3.87 20.19 11.73
CA ILE A 368 -2.74 20.04 12.67
C ILE A 368 -2.56 21.33 13.48
N LEU A 369 -2.50 22.49 12.82
CA LEU A 369 -2.22 23.79 13.42
C LEU A 369 -3.32 24.29 14.35
N ARG A 370 -4.55 23.81 14.19
CA ARG A 370 -5.67 24.06 15.13
C ARG A 370 -5.52 23.34 16.47
N ARG A 371 -4.67 22.31 16.54
CA ARG A 371 -4.50 21.45 17.74
C ARG A 371 -3.11 21.57 18.33
N HIS A 372 -2.09 21.73 17.48
CA HIS A 372 -0.70 21.67 17.87
C HIS A 372 0.05 22.93 17.41
N ARG A 373 0.96 23.41 18.26
CA ARG A 373 1.96 24.39 17.86
C ARG A 373 3.02 23.65 17.02
N LEU A 374 3.26 24.14 15.81
CA LEU A 374 4.28 23.59 14.91
C LEU A 374 5.48 24.54 14.82
N ILE A 375 6.67 24.02 15.16
CA ILE A 375 7.96 24.68 14.99
C ILE A 375 8.65 24.06 13.78
N LEU A 376 8.93 24.86 12.75
CA LEU A 376 9.59 24.41 11.53
C LEU A 376 11.09 24.71 11.62
N VAL A 377 11.90 23.66 11.63
CA VAL A 377 13.35 23.75 11.42
C VAL A 377 13.60 23.71 9.93
N SER A 378 13.94 24.87 9.36
CA SER A 378 14.20 25.03 7.92
C SER A 378 15.21 26.16 7.67
N ASP A 379 16.15 25.93 6.76
CA ASP A 379 17.05 26.95 6.20
C ASP A 379 16.64 27.41 4.80
N GLY A 380 15.76 26.67 4.11
CA GLY A 380 15.24 26.96 2.77
C GLY A 380 14.09 27.97 2.71
N LEU A 381 13.44 28.30 3.84
CA LEU A 381 12.34 29.27 3.88
C LEU A 381 12.68 30.55 4.65
N ASP A 382 12.10 31.68 4.23
CA ASP A 382 12.16 32.94 4.97
C ASP A 382 11.38 32.78 6.30
N PRO A 383 12.01 33.01 7.48
CA PRO A 383 11.33 32.96 8.78
C PRO A 383 10.08 33.82 8.85
N LYS A 384 10.03 34.96 8.14
CA LYS A 384 8.83 35.80 8.08
C LYS A 384 7.69 35.14 7.32
N LEU A 385 8.02 34.38 6.26
CA LEU A 385 7.03 33.57 5.56
C LEU A 385 6.52 32.48 6.51
N VAL A 386 7.41 31.71 7.15
CA VAL A 386 7.03 30.66 8.10
C VAL A 386 6.07 31.16 9.19
N SER A 387 6.34 32.34 9.77
CA SER A 387 5.39 32.97 10.71
C SER A 387 4.02 33.28 10.12
N ARG A 388 3.94 33.70 8.86
CA ARG A 388 2.65 33.94 8.17
C ARG A 388 1.88 32.65 7.88
N LEU A 389 2.57 31.51 7.83
CA LEU A 389 1.97 30.18 7.65
C LEU A 389 1.45 29.58 8.97
N ASN A 390 1.38 30.39 10.05
CA ASN A 390 0.99 29.99 11.39
C ASN A 390 1.97 29.00 12.06
N MET A 391 3.24 28.97 11.63
CA MET A 391 4.30 28.14 12.20
C MET A 391 5.35 29.00 12.91
N THR A 392 6.06 28.43 13.88
CA THR A 392 7.21 29.10 14.51
C THR A 392 8.49 28.73 13.74
N PRO A 393 9.24 29.68 13.17
CA PRO A 393 10.51 29.37 12.51
C PRO A 393 11.61 29.05 13.52
N ALA A 394 12.47 28.10 13.18
CA ALA A 394 13.75 27.84 13.83
C ALA A 394 14.80 27.49 12.76
N ARG A 395 16.07 27.86 13.00
CA ARG A 395 17.21 27.54 12.11
C ARG A 395 17.97 26.30 12.54
N THR A 396 17.88 25.93 13.82
CA THR A 396 18.54 24.74 14.35
C THR A 396 17.58 23.92 15.20
N LEU A 397 17.91 22.65 15.38
CA LEU A 397 17.14 21.75 16.24
C LEU A 397 17.21 22.19 17.71
N ASP A 398 18.37 22.69 18.16
CA ASP A 398 18.54 23.22 19.52
C ASP A 398 17.65 24.44 19.78
N GLU A 399 17.55 25.36 18.80
CA GLU A 399 16.66 26.52 18.88
C GLU A 399 15.20 26.07 18.98
N ALA A 400 14.78 25.13 18.12
CA ALA A 400 13.41 24.61 18.14
C ALA A 400 13.08 23.91 19.47
N LEU A 401 14.02 23.13 20.01
CA LEU A 401 13.86 22.46 21.29
C LEU A 401 13.78 23.46 22.46
N ALA A 402 14.58 24.52 22.43
CA ALA A 402 14.48 25.58 23.43
C ALA A 402 13.10 26.27 23.39
N LEU A 403 12.60 26.59 22.19
CA LEU A 403 11.28 27.18 21.98
C LEU A 403 10.13 26.28 22.42
N ALA A 404 10.25 24.96 22.22
CA ALA A 404 9.26 23.98 22.67
C ALA A 404 9.27 23.85 24.20
N ARG A 405 10.45 23.74 24.82
CA ARG A 405 10.61 23.62 26.28
C ARG A 405 10.24 24.89 27.04
N ASP A 406 10.42 26.06 26.45
CA ASP A 406 9.93 27.31 27.04
C ASP A 406 8.41 27.28 27.24
N SER A 407 7.67 26.67 26.29
CA SER A 407 6.22 26.51 26.40
C SER A 407 5.76 25.29 27.23
N LYS A 408 6.52 24.19 27.23
CA LYS A 408 6.10 22.91 27.84
C LYS A 408 6.74 22.59 29.19
N GLY A 409 7.80 23.31 29.55
CA GLY A 409 8.63 23.01 30.71
C GLY A 409 9.90 22.23 30.35
N ALA A 410 10.92 22.36 31.19
CA ALA A 410 12.24 21.74 30.96
C ALA A 410 12.21 20.20 31.01
N ASP A 411 11.25 19.65 31.76
CA ASP A 411 11.05 18.21 31.99
C ASP A 411 9.97 17.60 31.08
N ALA A 412 9.51 18.36 30.06
CA ALA A 412 8.53 17.91 29.09
C ALA A 412 8.99 16.61 28.39
N SER A 413 8.07 15.65 28.24
CA SER A 413 8.34 14.39 27.56
C SER A 413 8.61 14.62 26.08
N VAL A 414 9.57 13.86 25.52
CA VAL A 414 9.99 13.99 24.11
C VAL A 414 9.88 12.64 23.41
N ILE A 415 9.21 12.63 22.25
CA ILE A 415 9.32 11.58 21.24
C ILE A 415 10.11 12.12 20.06
N VAL A 416 11.02 11.32 19.53
CA VAL A 416 11.76 11.59 18.29
C VAL A 416 11.34 10.54 17.25
N ILE A 417 10.88 11.02 16.11
CA ILE A 417 10.51 10.22 14.93
C ILE A 417 11.43 10.64 13.78
N PRO A 418 12.67 10.10 13.68
CA PRO A 418 13.68 10.60 12.74
C PRO A 418 13.16 10.71 11.31
N ASP A 419 12.38 9.71 10.87
CA ASP A 419 11.72 9.70 9.58
C ASP A 419 10.21 9.46 9.76
N GLY A 420 9.45 10.55 9.81
CA GLY A 420 7.99 10.50 9.97
C GLY A 420 7.24 9.98 8.74
N VAL A 421 7.90 9.86 7.58
CA VAL A 421 7.29 9.31 6.36
C VAL A 421 7.19 7.78 6.45
N ASN A 422 8.14 7.15 7.14
CA ASN A 422 8.25 5.69 7.24
C ASN A 422 7.67 5.11 8.54
N VAL A 423 6.97 5.93 9.34
CA VAL A 423 6.26 5.49 10.54
C VAL A 423 4.76 5.63 10.32
N VAL A 424 4.05 4.54 10.62
CA VAL A 424 2.59 4.51 10.65
C VAL A 424 2.15 4.43 12.10
N PRO A 425 1.40 5.42 12.60
CA PRO A 425 0.71 5.31 13.88
C PRO A 425 -0.28 4.13 13.79
N ALA A 426 0.01 3.03 14.48
CA ALA A 426 -1.01 2.05 14.80
C ALA A 426 -1.78 2.68 15.97
N GLY A 427 -3.08 2.94 15.78
CA GLY A 427 -3.92 3.39 16.89
C GLY A 427 -3.70 2.52 18.13
N PRO A 428 -4.11 2.96 19.33
CA PRO A 428 -4.16 2.03 20.46
C PRO A 428 -4.81 0.74 19.94
N VAL A 429 -4.31 -0.41 20.38
CA VAL A 429 -5.10 -1.63 20.26
C VAL A 429 -6.33 -1.39 21.14
N GLU A 430 -7.28 -0.61 20.64
CA GLU A 430 -8.66 -0.90 20.83
C GLU A 430 -8.76 -2.32 20.31
N GLU A 431 -8.76 -3.28 21.24
CA GLU A 431 -9.73 -4.35 21.16
C GLU A 431 -10.96 -3.70 20.57
N THR A 432 -11.14 -3.90 19.27
CA THR A 432 -12.23 -3.31 18.54
C THR A 432 -13.41 -3.73 19.38
N ARG A 433 -14.09 -2.76 20.01
CA ARG A 433 -15.36 -3.06 20.65
C ARG A 433 -16.19 -3.56 19.50
N ARG A 434 -16.24 -4.88 19.38
CA ARG A 434 -17.06 -5.63 18.46
C ARG A 434 -18.46 -5.21 18.83
N THR A 435 -18.97 -4.21 18.13
CA THR A 435 -20.39 -3.90 18.08
C THR A 435 -21.05 -4.94 17.19
N THR A 436 -20.95 -6.19 17.63
CA THR A 436 -21.85 -7.30 17.41
C THR A 436 -21.52 -8.27 18.53
N GLY A 437 -22.53 -8.67 19.31
CA GLY A 437 -22.38 -9.59 20.44
C GLY A 437 -22.03 -11.01 19.97
N GLN A 438 -20.83 -11.20 19.43
CA GLN A 438 -20.21 -12.49 19.20
C GLN A 438 -18.86 -12.49 19.90
N GLN A 439 -18.82 -13.28 20.97
CA GLN A 439 -17.63 -13.62 21.74
C GLN A 439 -16.45 -13.92 20.81
N GLU A 440 -15.24 -13.56 21.23
CA GLU A 440 -14.02 -14.06 20.59
C GLU A 440 -14.16 -15.57 20.36
N PRO A 441 -13.84 -16.09 19.17
CA PRO A 441 -13.82 -17.53 19.00
C PRO A 441 -12.81 -18.07 20.01
N GLN A 442 -13.29 -18.79 21.01
CA GLN A 442 -12.48 -19.36 22.10
C GLN A 442 -11.41 -20.36 21.60
N HIS A 443 -11.40 -20.62 20.29
CA HIS A 443 -10.69 -21.69 19.61
C HIS A 443 -10.21 -21.19 18.23
N PRO A 444 -8.98 -21.52 17.81
CA PRO A 444 -8.50 -21.41 16.43
C PRO A 444 -9.53 -21.85 15.38
N LEU A 445 -9.66 -21.12 14.28
CA LEU A 445 -10.66 -21.40 13.24
C LEU A 445 -10.11 -22.34 12.17
N ALA A 446 -10.90 -23.32 11.77
CA ALA A 446 -10.72 -24.11 10.56
C ALA A 446 -11.98 -24.09 9.69
N LEU A 447 -11.84 -24.11 8.36
CA LEU A 447 -12.98 -24.05 7.44
C LEU A 447 -13.24 -25.38 6.73
N LYS A 448 -14.47 -25.88 6.86
CA LYS A 448 -15.06 -26.94 6.05
C LYS A 448 -15.83 -26.28 4.89
N VAL A 449 -15.42 -26.51 3.64
CA VAL A 449 -15.91 -25.70 2.50
C VAL A 449 -17.10 -26.36 1.79
N ALA A 450 -17.11 -27.69 1.72
CA ALA A 450 -18.23 -28.47 1.19
C ALA A 450 -18.70 -29.50 2.21
N ASP A 451 -19.99 -29.89 2.15
CA ASP A 451 -20.58 -30.85 3.10
C ASP A 451 -19.88 -32.22 3.07
N ALA A 452 -19.39 -32.61 1.89
CA ALA A 452 -18.65 -33.85 1.66
C ALA A 452 -17.20 -33.82 2.16
N ASP A 453 -16.67 -32.66 2.57
CA ASP A 453 -15.31 -32.55 3.09
C ASP A 453 -15.16 -33.41 4.36
N ASN A 454 -14.11 -34.22 4.43
CA ASN A 454 -13.71 -34.95 5.65
C ASN A 454 -12.43 -34.39 6.29
N VAL A 455 -11.93 -33.26 5.76
CA VAL A 455 -10.85 -32.46 6.33
C VAL A 455 -11.18 -30.96 6.24
N ALA A 456 -10.67 -30.15 7.16
CA ALA A 456 -10.83 -28.69 7.18
C ALA A 456 -9.47 -27.97 7.14
N THR A 457 -9.43 -26.74 6.61
CA THR A 457 -8.19 -25.95 6.55
C THR A 457 -8.07 -25.06 7.77
N VAL A 458 -6.97 -25.15 8.53
CA VAL A 458 -6.69 -24.36 9.74
C VAL A 458 -6.18 -22.97 9.36
N PHE A 459 -6.78 -21.92 9.92
CA PHE A 459 -6.43 -20.50 9.70
C PHE A 459 -5.92 -19.85 11.00
N ALA A 460 -5.04 -20.54 11.71
CA ALA A 460 -4.43 -20.03 12.93
C ALA A 460 -2.99 -20.55 13.05
N ASP A 461 -2.09 -19.64 13.42
CA ASP A 461 -0.74 -20.00 13.84
C ASP A 461 -0.77 -20.68 15.22
N GLY A 462 0.22 -21.53 15.49
CA GLY A 462 0.38 -22.15 16.81
C GLY A 462 -0.63 -23.24 17.18
N THR A 463 -1.30 -23.86 16.20
CA THR A 463 -2.16 -25.04 16.45
C THR A 463 -1.29 -26.24 16.82
N THR A 464 -1.08 -26.44 18.11
CA THR A 464 -0.26 -27.52 18.69
C THR A 464 -1.13 -28.68 19.19
N ALA A 465 -0.52 -29.83 19.47
CA ALA A 465 -1.22 -30.95 20.08
C ALA A 465 -2.04 -30.55 21.33
N GLY A 466 -3.32 -30.93 21.38
CA GLY A 466 -4.27 -30.57 22.43
C GLY A 466 -5.05 -29.29 22.19
N THR A 467 -4.70 -28.51 21.15
CA THR A 467 -5.46 -27.31 20.76
C THR A 467 -6.86 -27.68 20.29
N VAL A 468 -7.90 -27.10 20.90
CA VAL A 468 -9.27 -27.23 20.41
C VAL A 468 -9.48 -26.23 19.28
N VAL A 469 -9.82 -26.72 18.10
CA VAL A 469 -10.04 -25.96 16.85
C VAL A 469 -11.55 -25.92 16.56
N CYS A 470 -12.08 -24.73 16.32
CA CYS A 470 -13.45 -24.54 15.84
C CYS A 470 -13.49 -24.74 14.32
N VAL A 471 -14.15 -25.80 13.88
CA VAL A 471 -14.43 -26.08 12.47
C VAL A 471 -15.77 -25.46 12.11
N ARG A 472 -15.76 -24.46 11.22
CA ARG A 472 -16.95 -23.80 10.69
C ARG A 472 -17.26 -24.27 9.28
N ASP A 473 -18.52 -24.61 9.02
CA ASP A 473 -19.01 -24.94 7.68
C ASP A 473 -19.53 -23.71 6.90
N ARG A 474 -19.90 -23.90 5.64
CA ARG A 474 -20.44 -22.84 4.77
C ARG A 474 -21.77 -22.25 5.27
N ALA A 475 -22.57 -23.04 6.00
CA ALA A 475 -23.83 -22.59 6.58
C ALA A 475 -23.64 -21.83 7.90
N GLY A 476 -22.40 -21.77 8.41
CA GLY A 476 -22.04 -21.12 9.66
C GLY A 476 -22.21 -22.02 10.89
N ASN A 477 -22.46 -23.32 10.71
CA ASN A 477 -22.46 -24.25 11.85
C ASN A 477 -21.03 -24.49 12.32
N GLU A 478 -20.88 -24.62 13.63
CA GLU A 478 -19.58 -24.80 14.29
C GLU A 478 -19.51 -26.15 14.98
N SER A 479 -18.34 -26.78 14.91
CA SER A 479 -17.99 -28.00 15.63
C SER A 479 -16.58 -27.88 16.18
N LEU A 480 -16.28 -28.59 17.27
CA LEU A 480 -14.97 -28.53 17.91
C LEU A 480 -14.17 -29.81 17.63
N VAL A 481 -12.92 -29.65 17.22
CA VAL A 481 -11.98 -30.75 16.95
C VAL A 481 -10.68 -30.47 17.70
N THR A 482 -10.22 -31.42 18.51
CA THR A 482 -8.93 -31.32 19.19
C THR A 482 -7.80 -31.78 18.27
N ALA A 483 -6.81 -30.92 18.01
CA ALA A 483 -5.63 -31.28 17.24
C ALA A 483 -4.80 -32.34 17.97
N LEU A 484 -4.47 -33.45 17.32
CA LEU A 484 -3.67 -34.54 17.90
C LEU A 484 -2.15 -34.32 17.74
N GLY A 485 -1.76 -33.38 16.88
CA GLY A 485 -0.39 -32.98 16.64
C GLY A 485 -0.33 -31.53 16.16
N ASP A 486 0.88 -31.07 15.87
CA ASP A 486 1.08 -29.70 15.40
C ASP A 486 0.62 -29.56 13.93
N ILE A 487 -0.21 -28.55 13.66
CA ILE A 487 -0.80 -28.29 12.35
C ILE A 487 -0.42 -26.86 11.93
N PRO A 488 0.39 -26.68 10.87
CA PRO A 488 0.76 -25.34 10.40
C PRO A 488 -0.43 -24.56 9.85
N TYR A 489 -0.33 -23.24 9.83
CA TYR A 489 -1.32 -22.37 9.19
C TYR A 489 -1.52 -22.76 7.71
N GLY A 490 -2.78 -22.83 7.27
CA GLY A 490 -3.16 -23.22 5.90
C GLY A 490 -3.15 -24.74 5.66
N HIS A 491 -2.78 -25.55 6.64
CA HIS A 491 -2.79 -27.00 6.52
C HIS A 491 -4.09 -27.64 7.02
N LYS A 492 -4.24 -28.94 6.75
CA LYS A 492 -5.52 -29.66 6.91
C LYS A 492 -5.57 -30.42 8.23
N ILE A 493 -6.67 -30.26 8.96
CA ILE A 493 -7.06 -31.10 10.11
C ILE A 493 -8.15 -32.09 9.69
N ALA A 494 -8.04 -33.34 10.11
CA ALA A 494 -9.11 -34.33 9.91
C ALA A 494 -10.34 -34.00 10.76
N ILE A 495 -11.52 -34.02 10.17
CA ILE A 495 -12.79 -33.71 10.88
C ILE A 495 -13.70 -34.93 11.03
N ALA A 496 -13.20 -36.11 10.63
CA ALA A 496 -13.76 -37.43 10.84
C ALA A 496 -12.62 -38.45 10.84
N ASP A 497 -12.86 -39.65 11.37
CA ASP A 497 -11.92 -40.76 11.21
C ASP A 497 -11.89 -41.20 9.74
N ILE A 498 -10.69 -41.39 9.20
CA ILE A 498 -10.45 -41.77 7.81
C ILE A 498 -9.61 -43.06 7.81
N ALA A 499 -10.21 -44.16 7.37
CA ALA A 499 -9.53 -45.45 7.29
C ALA A 499 -8.45 -45.44 6.20
N ALA A 500 -7.43 -46.30 6.33
CA ALA A 500 -6.44 -46.50 5.28
C ALA A 500 -7.12 -46.88 3.94
N GLY A 501 -6.74 -46.22 2.85
CA GLY A 501 -7.34 -46.37 1.53
C GLY A 501 -8.63 -45.58 1.30
N GLN A 502 -9.21 -44.96 2.34
CA GLN A 502 -10.40 -44.12 2.19
C GLN A 502 -10.05 -42.79 1.52
N THR A 503 -10.96 -42.29 0.68
CA THR A 503 -10.82 -41.02 -0.02
C THR A 503 -10.81 -39.84 0.95
N ILE A 504 -9.85 -38.94 0.79
CA ILE A 504 -9.79 -37.66 1.49
C ILE A 504 -10.37 -36.59 0.56
N VAL A 505 -11.39 -35.88 1.04
CA VAL A 505 -12.19 -34.92 0.27
C VAL A 505 -12.00 -33.52 0.84
N LYS A 506 -11.65 -32.57 -0.02
CA LYS A 506 -11.57 -31.14 0.31
C LYS A 506 -12.11 -30.32 -0.86
N TYR A 507 -12.90 -29.30 -0.56
CA TYR A 507 -13.59 -28.47 -1.55
C TYR A 507 -14.61 -29.27 -2.38
N GLY A 508 -15.15 -30.36 -1.83
CA GLY A 508 -16.05 -31.26 -2.53
C GLY A 508 -15.36 -32.21 -3.51
N GLU A 509 -14.03 -32.13 -3.64
CA GLU A 509 -13.23 -32.93 -4.56
C GLU A 509 -12.31 -33.90 -3.83
N SER A 510 -12.08 -35.06 -4.43
CA SER A 510 -11.08 -36.02 -3.93
C SER A 510 -9.68 -35.44 -4.09
N ILE A 511 -8.99 -35.21 -2.98
CA ILE A 511 -7.59 -34.72 -2.98
C ILE A 511 -6.57 -35.86 -2.83
N GLY A 512 -7.01 -37.09 -2.58
CA GLY A 512 -6.15 -38.25 -2.43
C GLY A 512 -6.83 -39.37 -1.66
N VAL A 513 -6.07 -40.40 -1.31
CA VAL A 513 -6.48 -41.48 -0.39
C VAL A 513 -5.57 -41.50 0.83
N ALA A 514 -6.11 -41.89 1.98
CA ALA A 514 -5.31 -42.01 3.19
C ALA A 514 -4.32 -43.18 3.06
N SER A 515 -3.02 -42.93 3.19
CA SER A 515 -1.99 -43.99 3.09
C SER A 515 -1.90 -44.85 4.36
N ARG A 516 -2.50 -44.37 5.44
CA ARG A 516 -2.69 -45.04 6.73
C ARG A 516 -3.99 -44.54 7.37
N GLU A 517 -4.37 -45.13 8.49
CA GLU A 517 -5.47 -44.61 9.31
C GLU A 517 -5.15 -43.19 9.81
N ILE A 518 -6.13 -42.29 9.76
CA ILE A 518 -6.07 -40.90 10.20
C ILE A 518 -7.23 -40.68 11.16
N ALA A 519 -6.95 -40.37 12.42
CA ALA A 519 -7.97 -40.07 13.41
C ALA A 519 -8.50 -38.64 13.25
N VAL A 520 -9.73 -38.39 13.70
CA VAL A 520 -10.24 -37.02 13.83
C VAL A 520 -9.26 -36.16 14.65
N GLY A 521 -8.92 -34.98 14.14
CA GLY A 521 -7.92 -34.10 14.75
C GLY A 521 -6.48 -34.27 14.24
N ASP A 522 -6.19 -35.27 13.43
CA ASP A 522 -4.86 -35.46 12.86
C ASP A 522 -4.51 -34.41 11.79
N TYR A 523 -3.21 -34.14 11.68
CA TYR A 523 -2.64 -33.36 10.59
C TYR A 523 -2.66 -34.18 9.28
N VAL A 524 -3.37 -33.70 8.26
CA VAL A 524 -3.46 -34.36 6.94
C VAL A 524 -2.53 -33.69 5.91
N HIS A 525 -1.50 -34.42 5.48
CA HIS A 525 -0.50 -33.96 4.51
C HIS A 525 0.16 -35.13 3.77
N VAL A 526 1.20 -34.85 2.97
CA VAL A 526 1.89 -35.85 2.12
C VAL A 526 2.48 -37.05 2.88
N HIS A 527 2.53 -37.02 4.21
CA HIS A 527 3.02 -38.15 5.02
C HIS A 527 1.93 -39.19 5.34
N ASN A 528 0.64 -38.83 5.20
CA ASN A 528 -0.51 -39.71 5.44
C ASN A 528 -1.59 -39.63 4.35
N LEU A 529 -1.38 -38.82 3.30
CA LEU A 529 -2.22 -38.69 2.11
C LEU A 529 -1.40 -39.00 0.86
N ASP A 530 -1.90 -39.93 0.06
CA ASP A 530 -1.38 -40.25 -1.27
C ASP A 530 -2.25 -39.58 -2.35
N SER A 531 -1.64 -38.77 -3.23
CA SER A 531 -2.34 -38.15 -4.36
C SER A 531 -2.76 -39.21 -5.39
N MET A 532 -4.01 -39.15 -5.83
CA MET A 532 -4.55 -39.98 -6.92
C MET A 532 -4.33 -39.36 -8.31
N ARG A 533 -3.87 -38.10 -8.39
CA ARG A 533 -3.47 -37.49 -9.66
C ARG A 533 -2.03 -37.89 -9.97
N GLY A 534 -1.85 -38.85 -10.89
CA GLY A 534 -0.54 -39.21 -11.45
C GLY A 534 -0.10 -40.68 -11.36
N ARG A 535 -0.96 -41.62 -10.94
CA ARG A 535 -0.65 -43.06 -10.90
C ARG A 535 -1.46 -43.84 -11.94
N GLY A 536 -0.84 -44.15 -13.09
CA GLY A 536 -1.43 -44.91 -14.21
C GLY A 536 -1.48 -46.42 -14.00
N ASP A 537 -1.27 -46.89 -12.78
CA ASP A 537 -1.10 -48.29 -12.39
C ASP A 537 -2.28 -48.85 -11.57
N LEU A 538 -3.34 -48.07 -11.33
CA LEU A 538 -4.57 -48.50 -10.66
C LEU A 538 -5.83 -48.08 -11.42
N GLU A 539 -5.96 -48.50 -12.68
CA GLU A 539 -7.28 -48.61 -13.33
C GLU A 539 -7.68 -50.09 -13.41
N GLN A 540 -8.61 -50.51 -12.55
CA GLN A 540 -9.50 -51.60 -12.87
C GLN A 540 -10.96 -51.19 -12.66
N GLY A 541 -11.64 -50.97 -13.79
CA GLY A 541 -13.01 -51.44 -13.99
C GLY A 541 -14.15 -50.46 -13.73
N SER A 542 -14.47 -49.60 -14.71
CA SER A 542 -15.86 -49.38 -15.14
C SER A 542 -15.97 -48.61 -16.47
N PRO A 543 -17.06 -48.81 -17.24
CA PRO A 543 -17.07 -48.65 -18.69
C PRO A 543 -17.28 -47.20 -19.14
N ALA A 544 -16.70 -46.88 -20.31
CA ALA A 544 -16.78 -45.59 -20.96
C ALA A 544 -18.22 -45.11 -21.17
N ARG A 545 -18.51 -43.86 -20.78
CA ARG A 545 -19.74 -43.15 -21.18
C ARG A 545 -19.63 -42.72 -22.66
N PRO A 546 -20.70 -42.85 -23.47
CA PRO A 546 -20.66 -42.42 -24.86
C PRO A 546 -20.69 -40.89 -24.96
N ARG A 547 -20.03 -40.35 -26.00
CA ARG A 547 -20.00 -38.92 -26.33
C ARG A 547 -21.39 -38.45 -26.82
N PRO A 548 -21.81 -37.21 -26.54
CA PRO A 548 -23.02 -36.66 -27.13
C PRO A 548 -22.79 -36.31 -28.61
N GLU A 549 -23.78 -36.64 -29.44
CA GLU A 549 -23.85 -36.33 -30.86
C GLU A 549 -24.12 -34.83 -31.08
N ARG A 550 -23.59 -34.29 -32.19
CA ARG A 550 -23.79 -32.90 -32.62
C ARG A 550 -25.16 -32.78 -33.29
N GLU A 551 -25.97 -31.82 -32.88
CA GLU A 551 -27.14 -31.40 -33.64
C GLU A 551 -26.69 -30.52 -34.82
N GLU A 552 -27.11 -30.91 -36.02
CA GLU A 552 -26.99 -30.16 -37.26
C GLU A 552 -28.12 -29.12 -37.32
N ASP A 553 -27.77 -27.84 -37.46
CA ASP A 553 -28.71 -26.80 -37.87
C ASP A 553 -28.95 -26.92 -39.38
N ASP A 554 -30.17 -27.35 -39.73
CA ASP A 554 -30.72 -27.30 -41.08
C ASP A 554 -31.87 -26.29 -41.05
N ASP A 555 -31.68 -25.10 -41.61
CA ASP A 555 -32.77 -24.39 -42.27
C ASP A 555 -32.24 -23.31 -43.23
N ALA A 556 -32.26 -23.68 -44.50
CA ALA A 556 -32.27 -22.76 -45.62
C ALA A 556 -33.71 -22.41 -45.99
N ARG A 557 -34.06 -21.12 -45.97
CA ARG A 557 -34.97 -20.48 -46.93
C ARG A 557 -34.93 -18.97 -46.88
#